data_AF-A0A1Q3UU26-F1
#
_entry.id   AF-A0A1Q3UU26-F1
#
_cell.length_a   1.000
_cell.length_b   1.000
_cell.length_c   1.000
_cell.angle_alpha   90.00
_cell.angle_beta   90.00
_cell.angle_gamma   90.00
#
_symmetry.space_group_name_H-M   'P 1'
#
loop_
_entity.id
_entity.type
_entity.pdbx_description
1 polymer ?
#
loop_
_entity_poly.entity_id
_entity_poly.type
_entity_poly.pdbx_seq_one_letter_code
_entity_poly.pdbx_strand_id
1 'polypeptide(L)'
;MDKVEFEAALRQDGFRVVNSSLRPNMVAPNHCHDFDARAFVLGGEITITRDNAPVTFRAGACFDVPAGCMHAEHVGPEGVALLSGRRRQDGPLTREAFESDLRREGYDVVHGGQPPGSGEGLHAHDFDARIMVLGGEITVTRDGSATLFRAGEQCEIPAGCEHTTQVGPEGVAYIVGKVRRRSAAA
;
A
#
# COMPACT_ATOMS: atom_id res chain seq x y z
N MET A 1 19.27 -12.94 19.44
CA MET A 1 19.67 -11.91 18.47
C MET A 1 19.57 -10.57 19.15
N ASP A 2 20.60 -9.74 19.10
CA ASP A 2 20.55 -8.36 19.59
C ASP A 2 20.17 -7.37 18.47
N LYS A 3 20.03 -6.07 18.81
CA LYS A 3 19.67 -5.02 17.86
C LYS A 3 20.67 -4.91 16.69
N VAL A 4 21.96 -4.99 16.99
CA VAL A 4 23.03 -4.79 15.99
C VAL A 4 23.04 -5.96 15.01
N GLU A 5 22.93 -7.19 15.52
CA GLU A 5 22.78 -8.40 14.73
C GLU A 5 21.54 -8.36 13.84
N PHE A 6 20.39 -7.91 14.39
CA PHE A 6 19.15 -7.77 13.63
C PHE A 6 19.29 -6.73 12.50
N GLU A 7 19.84 -5.56 12.79
CA GLU A 7 20.01 -4.50 11.80
C GLU A 7 20.97 -4.90 10.66
N ALA A 8 22.03 -5.66 10.99
CA ALA A 8 22.94 -6.23 10.01
C ALA A 8 22.23 -7.26 9.12
N ALA A 9 21.44 -8.16 9.71
CA ALA A 9 20.67 -9.16 8.97
C ALA A 9 19.65 -8.51 8.02
N LEU A 10 18.96 -7.45 8.46
CA LEU A 10 18.06 -6.68 7.60
C LEU A 10 18.78 -6.16 6.35
N ARG A 11 19.95 -5.52 6.52
CA ARG A 11 20.71 -4.98 5.39
C ARG A 11 21.20 -6.07 4.45
N GLN A 12 21.70 -7.18 5.02
CA GLN A 12 22.16 -8.33 4.23
C GLN A 12 21.03 -8.92 3.38
N ASP A 13 19.82 -8.95 3.91
CA ASP A 13 18.63 -9.48 3.23
C ASP A 13 17.94 -8.45 2.31
N GLY A 14 18.54 -7.28 2.10
CA GLY A 14 18.03 -6.24 1.20
C GLY A 14 16.88 -5.40 1.75
N PHE A 15 16.64 -5.42 3.06
CA PHE A 15 15.63 -4.57 3.69
C PHE A 15 16.16 -3.14 3.87
N ARG A 16 15.29 -2.16 3.57
CA ARG A 16 15.49 -0.78 4.02
C ARG A 16 15.15 -0.68 5.50
N VAL A 17 16.13 -0.29 6.31
CA VAL A 17 15.96 -0.11 7.76
C VAL A 17 15.14 1.15 8.07
N VAL A 18 14.20 1.04 9.01
CA VAL A 18 13.30 2.09 9.48
C VAL A 18 13.14 1.98 11.00
N ASN A 19 13.39 3.07 11.73
CA ASN A 19 13.03 3.18 13.14
C ASN A 19 11.65 3.84 13.27
N SER A 20 10.79 3.31 14.12
CA SER A 20 9.46 3.86 14.35
C SER A 20 9.04 3.76 15.81
N SER A 21 8.22 4.70 16.26
CA SER A 21 7.56 4.67 17.57
C SER A 21 6.06 4.83 17.37
N LEU A 22 5.29 3.89 17.90
CA LEU A 22 3.83 3.91 17.83
C LEU A 22 3.27 4.31 19.20
N ARG A 23 2.20 5.11 19.17
CA ARG A 23 1.59 5.68 20.38
C ARG A 23 0.93 4.60 21.26
N PRO A 24 0.85 4.83 22.58
CA PRO A 24 0.05 4.00 23.48
C PRO A 24 -1.35 3.69 22.97
N ASN A 25 -1.79 2.44 23.12
CA ASN A 25 -3.14 1.97 22.78
C ASN A 25 -3.55 2.22 21.32
N MET A 26 -2.59 2.45 20.42
CA MET A 26 -2.89 2.60 19.00
C MET A 26 -3.39 1.24 18.46
N VAL A 27 -4.49 1.29 17.71
CA VAL A 27 -5.06 0.13 17.02
C VAL A 27 -4.97 0.37 15.52
N ALA A 28 -4.27 -0.53 14.83
CA ALA A 28 -4.38 -0.66 13.38
C ALA A 28 -5.32 -1.83 13.09
N PRO A 29 -6.52 -1.59 12.51
CA PRO A 29 -7.42 -2.67 12.15
C PRO A 29 -6.81 -3.58 11.07
N ASN A 30 -7.53 -4.65 10.70
CA ASN A 30 -7.10 -5.59 9.66
C ASN A 30 -6.66 -4.85 8.39
N HIS A 31 -5.41 -5.05 8.02
CA HIS A 31 -4.79 -4.50 6.82
C HIS A 31 -3.66 -5.40 6.34
N CYS A 32 -3.15 -5.12 5.16
CA CYS A 32 -1.89 -5.69 4.66
C CYS A 32 -1.07 -4.60 3.97
N HIS A 33 0.15 -4.95 3.57
CA HIS A 33 1.07 -4.06 2.87
C HIS A 33 1.80 -4.84 1.78
N ASP A 34 2.38 -4.13 0.84
CA ASP A 34 3.04 -4.67 -0.35
C ASP A 34 4.54 -4.90 -0.23
N PHE A 35 5.05 -4.79 0.99
CA PHE A 35 6.43 -5.08 1.34
C PHE A 35 6.46 -6.18 2.39
N ASP A 36 7.55 -6.94 2.45
CA ASP A 36 7.86 -7.72 3.64
C ASP A 36 8.26 -6.75 4.76
N ALA A 37 7.74 -6.97 5.96
CA ALA A 37 8.15 -6.29 7.18
C ALA A 37 8.80 -7.28 8.13
N ARG A 38 9.97 -6.92 8.66
CA ARG A 38 10.58 -7.58 9.82
C ARG A 38 10.78 -6.55 10.90
N ALA A 39 10.49 -6.87 12.15
CA ALA A 39 10.61 -5.93 13.25
C ALA A 39 11.28 -6.55 14.47
N PHE A 40 12.10 -5.75 15.13
CA PHE A 40 12.68 -5.99 16.45
C PHE A 40 12.10 -4.96 17.42
N VAL A 41 11.53 -5.42 18.53
CA VAL A 41 10.96 -4.56 19.56
C VAL A 41 12.07 -3.99 20.45
N LEU A 42 12.26 -2.68 20.42
CA LEU A 42 13.23 -1.97 21.25
C LEU A 42 12.70 -1.68 22.66
N GLY A 43 11.39 -1.48 22.79
CA GLY A 43 10.72 -1.16 24.06
C GLY A 43 9.21 -1.13 23.91
N GLY A 44 8.49 -1.31 25.03
CA GLY A 44 7.04 -1.45 25.04
C GLY A 44 6.56 -2.80 24.49
N GLU A 45 5.33 -2.84 23.99
CA GLU A 45 4.73 -4.06 23.44
C GLU A 45 3.74 -3.81 22.30
N ILE A 46 3.65 -4.79 21.40
CA ILE A 46 2.69 -4.80 20.28
C ILE A 46 2.12 -6.19 20.10
N THR A 47 0.82 -6.28 19.91
CA THR A 47 0.13 -7.52 19.53
C THR A 47 -0.14 -7.50 18.04
N ILE A 48 0.35 -8.51 17.33
CA ILE A 48 0.04 -8.76 15.92
C ILE A 48 -0.94 -9.92 15.85
N THR A 49 -2.10 -9.70 15.24
CA THR A 49 -3.13 -10.72 15.05
C THR A 49 -3.16 -11.14 13.59
N ARG A 50 -2.94 -12.43 13.32
CA ARG A 50 -3.07 -13.05 11.99
C ARG A 50 -3.96 -14.27 12.12
N ASP A 51 -4.87 -14.49 11.18
CA ASP A 51 -5.80 -15.63 11.22
C ASP A 51 -6.52 -15.81 12.57
N ASN A 52 -6.95 -14.70 13.17
CA ASN A 52 -7.55 -14.63 14.52
C ASN A 52 -6.66 -15.15 15.67
N ALA A 53 -5.36 -15.33 15.45
CA ALA A 53 -4.39 -15.70 16.46
C ALA A 53 -3.55 -14.47 16.88
N PRO A 54 -3.85 -13.84 18.03
CA PRO A 54 -3.05 -12.73 18.54
C PRO A 54 -1.74 -13.24 19.15
N VAL A 55 -0.63 -12.59 18.80
CA VAL A 55 0.70 -12.81 19.41
C VAL A 55 1.27 -11.48 19.87
N THR A 56 1.60 -11.38 21.16
CA THR A 56 2.20 -10.18 21.76
C THR A 56 3.72 -10.27 21.77
N PHE A 57 4.37 -9.27 21.19
CA PHE A 57 5.83 -9.10 21.15
C PHE A 57 6.24 -7.97 22.09
N ARG A 58 7.29 -8.22 22.88
CA ARG A 58 7.87 -7.29 23.85
C ARG A 58 9.34 -7.03 23.54
N ALA A 59 9.95 -6.09 24.25
CA ALA A 59 11.37 -5.74 24.10
C ALA A 59 12.28 -6.97 23.94
N GLY A 60 13.10 -6.98 22.89
CA GLY A 60 13.98 -8.09 22.53
C GLY A 60 13.37 -9.14 21.60
N ALA A 61 12.05 -9.12 21.37
CA ALA A 61 11.39 -10.04 20.46
C ALA A 61 11.45 -9.55 19.00
N CYS A 62 11.49 -10.51 18.07
CA CYS A 62 11.38 -10.27 16.64
C CYS A 62 10.06 -10.83 16.10
N PHE A 63 9.55 -10.23 15.05
CA PHE A 63 8.45 -10.79 14.25
C PHE A 63 8.55 -10.37 12.79
N ASP A 64 7.88 -11.14 11.94
CA ASP A 64 7.80 -10.90 10.50
C ASP A 64 6.34 -10.83 10.08
N VAL A 65 6.04 -9.91 9.17
CA VAL A 65 4.77 -9.81 8.45
C VAL A 65 5.10 -9.82 6.94
N PRO A 66 4.84 -10.94 6.24
CA PRO A 66 5.08 -11.02 4.80
C PRO A 66 4.22 -10.01 4.01
N ALA A 67 4.68 -9.64 2.81
CA ALA A 67 3.86 -8.87 1.87
C ALA A 67 2.50 -9.57 1.62
N GLY A 68 1.42 -8.79 1.56
CA GLY A 68 0.04 -9.26 1.39
C GLY A 68 -0.56 -9.98 2.60
N CYS A 69 0.20 -10.23 3.66
CA CYS A 69 -0.31 -10.89 4.85
C CYS A 69 -1.29 -9.98 5.60
N MET A 70 -2.56 -10.41 5.67
CA MET A 70 -3.59 -9.71 6.44
C MET A 70 -3.29 -9.82 7.93
N HIS A 71 -3.26 -8.69 8.62
CA HIS A 71 -3.00 -8.61 10.05
C HIS A 71 -3.65 -7.38 10.69
N ALA A 72 -3.86 -7.44 12.00
CA ALA A 72 -4.19 -6.28 12.82
C ALA A 72 -3.10 -6.05 13.86
N GLU A 73 -2.96 -4.80 14.30
CA GLU A 73 -1.99 -4.40 15.30
C GLU A 73 -2.69 -3.74 16.49
N HIS A 74 -2.28 -4.10 17.70
CA HIS A 74 -2.68 -3.42 18.92
C HIS A 74 -1.45 -3.12 19.76
N VAL A 75 -1.13 -1.84 19.89
CA VAL A 75 0.00 -1.34 20.67
C VAL A 75 -0.40 -1.27 22.14
N GLY A 76 0.49 -1.73 23.03
CA GLY A 76 0.26 -1.71 24.48
C GLY A 76 0.18 -0.31 25.09
N PRO A 77 -0.10 -0.22 26.39
CA PRO A 77 -0.36 1.04 27.09
C PRO A 77 0.87 1.95 27.23
N GLU A 78 2.08 1.46 27.01
CA GLU A 78 3.32 2.26 27.04
C GLU A 78 3.77 2.73 25.65
N GLY A 79 3.03 2.35 24.59
CA GLY A 79 3.51 2.48 23.22
C GLY A 79 4.46 1.35 22.84
N VAL A 80 5.06 1.44 21.66
CA VAL A 80 6.11 0.51 21.21
C VAL A 80 7.16 1.25 20.37
N ALA A 81 8.43 0.94 20.60
CA ALA A 81 9.54 1.37 19.74
C ALA A 81 10.05 0.17 18.95
N LEU A 82 10.18 0.33 17.64
CA LEU A 82 10.56 -0.74 16.72
C LEU A 82 11.76 -0.32 15.87
N LEU A 83 12.72 -1.22 15.73
CA LEU A 83 13.63 -1.24 14.59
C LEU A 83 13.04 -2.21 13.57
N SER A 84 12.67 -1.71 12.39
CA SER A 84 12.06 -2.52 11.35
C SER A 84 12.85 -2.49 10.06
N GLY A 85 12.73 -3.53 9.24
CA GLY A 85 13.16 -3.54 7.86
C GLY A 85 11.95 -3.68 6.96
N ARG A 86 11.94 -2.95 5.84
CA ARG A 86 10.93 -3.09 4.78
C ARG A 86 11.59 -3.45 3.46
N ARG A 87 11.11 -4.48 2.79
CA ARG A 87 11.59 -4.89 1.47
C ARG A 87 10.42 -5.15 0.56
N ARG A 88 10.35 -4.44 -0.56
CA ARG A 88 9.43 -4.77 -1.65
C ARG A 88 10.09 -5.89 -2.43
N GLN A 89 9.39 -7.00 -2.61
CA GLN A 89 9.86 -8.05 -3.50
C GLN A 89 9.68 -7.58 -4.94
N ASP A 90 10.58 -7.99 -5.83
CA ASP A 90 10.37 -7.82 -7.26
C ASP A 90 9.15 -8.69 -7.67
N GLY A 91 8.03 -8.04 -7.96
CA GLY A 91 6.77 -8.68 -8.27
C GLY A 91 5.62 -7.69 -8.33
N PRO A 92 4.52 -8.03 -9.02
CA PRO A 92 3.37 -7.16 -9.11
C PRO A 92 2.76 -6.98 -7.72
N LEU A 93 2.42 -5.73 -7.40
CA LEU A 93 1.63 -5.38 -6.22
C LEU A 93 0.36 -6.23 -6.19
N THR A 94 0.08 -6.91 -5.07
CA THR A 94 -1.16 -7.69 -4.96
C THR A 94 -2.36 -6.77 -4.89
N ARG A 95 -3.50 -7.25 -5.39
CA ARG A 95 -4.79 -6.55 -5.32
C ARG A 95 -5.10 -6.14 -3.88
N GLU A 96 -4.93 -7.06 -2.94
CA GLU A 96 -5.28 -6.87 -1.53
C GLU A 96 -4.39 -5.80 -0.90
N ALA A 97 -3.10 -5.81 -1.22
CA ALA A 97 -2.16 -4.82 -0.71
C ALA A 97 -2.43 -3.43 -1.28
N PHE A 98 -2.73 -3.33 -2.58
CA PHE A 98 -3.14 -2.06 -3.20
C PHE A 98 -4.41 -1.51 -2.55
N GLU A 99 -5.44 -2.34 -2.40
CA GLU A 99 -6.72 -1.96 -1.81
C GLU A 99 -6.58 -1.53 -0.33
N SER A 100 -5.74 -2.24 0.42
CA SER A 100 -5.38 -1.91 1.80
C SER A 100 -4.65 -0.57 1.89
N ASP A 101 -3.67 -0.34 1.02
CA ASP A 101 -2.92 0.92 0.95
C ASP A 101 -3.84 2.10 0.64
N LEU A 102 -4.75 1.95 -0.33
CA LEU A 102 -5.76 2.96 -0.66
C LEU A 102 -6.60 3.33 0.57
N ARG A 103 -7.14 2.35 1.28
CA ARG A 103 -7.95 2.59 2.49
C ARG A 103 -7.16 3.28 3.58
N ARG A 104 -5.92 2.84 3.83
CA ARG A 104 -5.04 3.43 4.84
C ARG A 104 -4.71 4.90 4.54
N GLU A 105 -4.59 5.24 3.26
CA GLU A 105 -4.33 6.60 2.79
C GLU A 105 -5.59 7.46 2.66
N GLY A 106 -6.78 6.91 2.99
CA GLY A 106 -8.04 7.64 2.98
C GLY A 106 -8.70 7.78 1.61
N TYR A 107 -8.34 6.91 0.65
CA TYR A 107 -9.04 6.84 -0.64
C TYR A 107 -10.37 6.10 -0.51
N ASP A 108 -11.39 6.62 -1.19
CA ASP A 108 -12.63 5.92 -1.46
C ASP A 108 -12.38 4.88 -2.55
N VAL A 109 -12.48 3.59 -2.19
CA VAL A 109 -12.17 2.49 -3.10
C VAL A 109 -13.42 2.04 -3.88
N VAL A 110 -13.26 1.93 -5.20
CA VAL A 110 -14.29 1.45 -6.13
C VAL A 110 -13.71 0.34 -7.01
N HIS A 111 -14.49 -0.72 -7.20
CA HIS A 111 -14.21 -1.78 -8.15
C HIS A 111 -15.06 -1.54 -9.40
N GLY A 112 -14.46 -1.65 -10.58
CA GLY A 112 -15.17 -1.35 -11.81
C GLY A 112 -14.44 -1.81 -13.06
N GLY A 113 -14.86 -1.23 -14.17
CA GLY A 113 -14.31 -1.52 -15.48
C GLY A 113 -15.02 -0.72 -16.56
N GLN A 114 -14.45 -0.74 -17.75
CA GLN A 114 -15.00 -0.08 -18.94
C GLN A 114 -15.04 -1.07 -20.11
N PRO A 115 -16.06 -1.00 -20.98
CA PRO A 115 -16.23 -1.95 -22.08
C PRO A 115 -15.18 -1.77 -23.19
N PRO A 116 -14.99 -2.78 -24.05
CA PRO A 116 -14.09 -2.72 -25.20
C PRO A 116 -14.21 -1.45 -26.04
N GLY A 117 -13.07 -0.88 -26.40
CA GLY A 117 -13.00 0.27 -27.32
C GLY A 117 -13.56 1.59 -26.80
N SER A 118 -14.08 1.62 -25.57
CA SER A 118 -14.50 2.87 -24.93
C SER A 118 -13.30 3.76 -24.58
N GLY A 119 -13.55 5.03 -24.31
CA GLY A 119 -12.51 5.98 -23.95
C GLY A 119 -13.12 7.32 -23.56
N GLU A 120 -12.34 8.12 -22.86
CA GLU A 120 -12.72 9.48 -22.49
C GLU A 120 -11.76 10.45 -23.18
N GLY A 121 -12.34 11.50 -23.78
CA GLY A 121 -11.58 12.61 -24.35
C GLY A 121 -10.80 13.38 -23.28
N LEU A 122 -10.14 14.45 -23.70
CA LEU A 122 -9.34 15.29 -22.81
C LEU A 122 -10.22 15.82 -21.66
N HIS A 123 -9.84 15.48 -20.43
CA HIS A 123 -10.54 15.91 -19.23
C HIS A 123 -9.58 15.93 -18.03
N ALA A 124 -10.06 16.49 -16.92
CA ALA A 124 -9.40 16.45 -15.62
C ALA A 124 -10.45 16.27 -14.53
N HIS A 125 -10.01 15.83 -13.35
CA HIS A 125 -10.87 15.66 -12.17
C HIS A 125 -10.28 16.35 -10.94
N ASP A 126 -11.13 16.71 -9.99
CA ASP A 126 -10.79 17.46 -8.76
C ASP A 126 -10.30 16.55 -7.60
N PHE A 127 -10.06 15.27 -7.86
CA PHE A 127 -9.57 14.28 -6.90
C PHE A 127 -8.28 13.62 -7.40
N ASP A 128 -7.47 13.04 -6.52
CA ASP A 128 -6.40 12.13 -6.93
C ASP A 128 -6.98 10.74 -7.20
N ALA A 129 -6.56 10.10 -8.27
CA ALA A 129 -6.91 8.72 -8.60
C ALA A 129 -5.68 7.82 -8.57
N ARG A 130 -5.79 6.67 -7.90
CA ARG A 130 -4.82 5.57 -7.98
C ARG A 130 -5.55 4.34 -8.52
N ILE A 131 -5.07 3.76 -9.60
CA ILE A 131 -5.75 2.70 -10.35
C ILE A 131 -4.82 1.49 -10.43
N MET A 132 -5.35 0.29 -10.21
CA MET A 132 -4.72 -0.98 -10.55
C MET A 132 -5.59 -1.68 -11.59
N VAL A 133 -4.99 -2.08 -12.71
CA VAL A 133 -5.66 -2.89 -13.73
C VAL A 133 -5.70 -4.35 -13.27
N LEU A 134 -6.88 -4.97 -13.29
CA LEU A 134 -7.09 -6.38 -12.92
C LEU A 134 -7.18 -7.29 -14.14
N GLY A 135 -7.56 -6.74 -15.31
CA GLY A 135 -7.76 -7.49 -16.54
C GLY A 135 -7.99 -6.55 -17.72
N GLY A 136 -7.70 -7.03 -18.92
CA GLY A 136 -7.71 -6.19 -20.12
C GLY A 136 -6.62 -5.12 -20.09
N GLU A 137 -6.84 -4.00 -20.78
CA GLU A 137 -5.86 -2.93 -20.89
C GLU A 137 -6.49 -1.54 -21.09
N ILE A 138 -5.79 -0.52 -20.60
CA ILE A 138 -6.17 0.89 -20.77
C ILE A 138 -4.92 1.72 -21.08
N THR A 139 -5.03 2.57 -22.10
CA THR A 139 -4.02 3.58 -22.42
C THR A 139 -4.43 4.90 -21.77
N VAL A 140 -3.53 5.51 -21.00
CA VAL A 140 -3.70 6.86 -20.47
C VAL A 140 -2.70 7.77 -21.16
N THR A 141 -3.20 8.87 -21.76
CA THR A 141 -2.35 9.87 -22.43
C THR A 141 -2.33 11.15 -21.63
N ARG A 142 -1.13 11.65 -21.33
CA ARG A 142 -0.88 12.90 -20.58
C ARG A 142 0.23 13.67 -21.26
N ASP A 143 0.07 14.98 -21.42
CA ASP A 143 1.09 15.83 -22.06
C ASP A 143 1.59 15.25 -23.41
N GLY A 144 0.68 14.66 -24.19
CA GLY A 144 0.97 14.01 -25.47
C GLY A 144 1.68 12.64 -25.38
N SER A 145 2.01 12.16 -24.18
CA SER A 145 2.66 10.86 -23.95
C SER A 145 1.62 9.81 -23.55
N ALA A 146 1.51 8.75 -24.36
CA ALA A 146 0.62 7.62 -24.10
C ALA A 146 1.34 6.51 -23.33
N THR A 147 0.73 6.02 -22.24
CA THR A 147 1.21 4.85 -21.49
C THR A 147 0.11 3.81 -21.43
N LEU A 148 0.44 2.57 -21.81
CA LEU A 148 -0.46 1.42 -21.76
C LEU A 148 -0.27 0.69 -20.44
N PHE A 149 -1.38 0.43 -19.74
CA PHE A 149 -1.43 -0.31 -18.49
C PHE A 149 -2.23 -1.61 -18.68
N ARG A 150 -1.66 -2.72 -18.20
CA ARG A 150 -2.21 -4.07 -18.24
C ARG A 150 -2.40 -4.65 -16.84
N ALA A 151 -3.02 -5.82 -16.77
CA ALA A 151 -3.26 -6.53 -15.52
C ALA A 151 -2.02 -6.59 -14.61
N GLY A 152 -2.17 -6.14 -13.36
CA GLY A 152 -1.12 -6.03 -12.35
C GLY A 152 -0.37 -4.70 -12.35
N GLU A 153 -0.49 -3.89 -13.41
CA GLU A 153 0.11 -2.57 -13.50
C GLU A 153 -0.79 -1.50 -12.87
N GLN A 154 -0.16 -0.42 -12.42
CA GLN A 154 -0.79 0.64 -11.65
C GLN A 154 -0.50 2.01 -12.24
N CYS A 155 -1.48 2.90 -12.11
CA CYS A 155 -1.51 4.22 -12.70
C CYS A 155 -2.02 5.22 -11.67
N GLU A 156 -1.27 6.30 -11.44
CA GLU A 156 -1.70 7.40 -10.57
C GLU A 156 -1.99 8.63 -11.43
N ILE A 157 -3.17 9.23 -11.28
CA ILE A 157 -3.60 10.47 -11.95
C ILE A 157 -3.84 11.51 -10.86
N PRO A 158 -2.95 12.52 -10.72
CA PRO A 158 -3.15 13.60 -9.76
C PRO A 158 -4.40 14.44 -10.07
N ALA A 159 -4.98 15.06 -9.06
CA ALA A 159 -6.04 16.05 -9.23
C ALA A 159 -5.59 17.17 -10.20
N GLY A 160 -6.47 17.57 -11.12
CA GLY A 160 -6.20 18.59 -12.14
C GLY A 160 -5.32 18.13 -13.30
N CYS A 161 -4.81 16.88 -13.31
CA CYS A 161 -4.05 16.35 -14.43
C CYS A 161 -4.98 16.16 -15.66
N GLU A 162 -4.73 16.94 -16.72
CA GLU A 162 -5.41 16.74 -18.00
C GLU A 162 -4.93 15.45 -18.66
N HIS A 163 -5.87 14.59 -19.04
CA HIS A 163 -5.55 13.31 -19.65
C HIS A 163 -6.69 12.81 -20.56
N THR A 164 -6.36 11.86 -21.43
CA THR A 164 -7.33 11.04 -22.16
C THR A 164 -7.19 9.58 -21.75
N THR A 165 -8.24 8.80 -21.97
CA THR A 165 -8.21 7.35 -21.76
C THR A 165 -8.72 6.62 -22.99
N GLN A 166 -8.10 5.49 -23.31
CA GLN A 166 -8.55 4.60 -24.38
C GLN A 166 -8.46 3.15 -23.90
N VAL A 167 -9.60 2.46 -23.88
CA VAL A 167 -9.72 1.07 -23.45
C VAL A 167 -9.44 0.15 -24.64
N GLY A 168 -8.71 -0.93 -24.37
CA GLY A 168 -8.35 -1.94 -25.36
C GLY A 168 -9.54 -2.79 -25.83
N PRO A 169 -9.28 -3.74 -26.75
CA PRO A 169 -10.31 -4.54 -27.40
C PRO A 169 -11.01 -5.57 -26.49
N GLU A 170 -10.44 -5.87 -25.32
CA GLU A 170 -11.04 -6.79 -24.34
C GLU A 170 -11.79 -6.08 -23.21
N GLY A 171 -11.84 -4.74 -23.25
CA GLY A 171 -12.28 -3.94 -22.11
C GLY A 171 -11.16 -3.78 -21.08
N VAL A 172 -11.52 -3.24 -19.91
CA VAL A 172 -10.62 -3.16 -18.76
C VAL A 172 -11.42 -3.39 -17.47
N ALA A 173 -10.85 -4.15 -16.54
CA ALA A 173 -11.33 -4.26 -15.17
C ALA A 173 -10.28 -3.64 -14.24
N TYR A 174 -10.70 -2.89 -13.21
CA TYR A 174 -9.77 -2.20 -12.32
C TYR A 174 -10.29 -2.04 -10.89
N ILE A 175 -9.35 -1.74 -9.98
CA ILE A 175 -9.62 -1.08 -8.70
C ILE A 175 -9.18 0.37 -8.85
N VAL A 176 -10.02 1.31 -8.42
CA VAL A 176 -9.64 2.72 -8.33
C VAL A 176 -9.91 3.25 -6.92
N GLY A 177 -8.90 3.86 -6.33
CA GLY A 177 -9.06 4.73 -5.18
C GLY A 177 -9.20 6.17 -5.63
N LYS A 178 -10.15 6.91 -5.05
CA LYS A 178 -10.32 8.35 -5.27
C LYS A 178 -10.24 9.11 -3.96
N VAL A 179 -9.48 10.20 -3.90
CA VAL A 179 -9.44 11.06 -2.69
C VAL A 179 -9.43 12.53 -3.07
N ARG A 180 -10.24 13.34 -2.39
CA ARG A 180 -10.15 14.81 -2.43
C ARG A 180 -9.33 15.28 -1.25
N ARG A 181 -8.07 15.61 -1.49
CA ARG A 181 -7.24 16.23 -0.44
C ARG A 181 -7.70 17.67 -0.29
N ARG A 182 -8.12 18.06 0.92
CA ARG A 182 -8.37 19.48 1.21
C ARG A 182 -7.05 20.22 1.00
N SER A 183 -7.08 21.29 0.21
CA SER A 183 -5.98 22.25 0.16
C SER A 183 -5.65 22.65 1.60
N ALA A 184 -4.38 22.54 2.00
CA ALA A 184 -3.93 23.23 3.21
C ALA A 184 -4.24 24.71 2.95
N ALA A 185 -5.16 25.29 3.74
CA ALA A 185 -5.32 26.72 3.75
C ALA A 185 -3.95 27.30 4.13
N ALA A 186 -3.36 28.08 3.22
CA ALA A 186 -2.13 28.81 3.44
C ALA A 186 -2.34 29.90 4.51
#